data_AF-A0A925FAC4-F1
#
_entry.id   AF-A0A925FAC4-F1
#
_cell.length_a   1.000
_cell.length_b   1.000
_cell.length_c   1.000
_cell.angle_alpha   90.00
_cell.angle_beta   90.00
_cell.angle_gamma   90.00
#
_symmetry.space_group_name_H-M   'P 1'
#
loop_
_entity.id
_entity.type
_entity.pdbx_description
1 polymer ?
#
loop_
_entity_poly.entity_id
_entity_poly.type
_entity_poly.pdbx_seq_one_letter_code
_entity_poly.pdbx_strand_id
1 'polypeptide(L)' 'IPGIHEVLRRQGLLKGTWCLDVNEQLSPGQSRELDRVLRSHPELADDAFVEENRDRWLRGA' A
#
# COMPACT_ATOMS: atom_id res chain seq x y z
N ILE A 1 -7.60 -5.71 6.58
CA ILE A 1 -6.18 -6.11 6.56
C ILE A 1 -5.29 -4.88 6.38
N PRO A 2 -4.60 -4.42 7.44
CA PRO A 2 -3.82 -3.18 7.44
C PRO A 2 -2.59 -3.21 6.53
N GLY A 3 -2.04 -4.40 6.21
CA GLY A 3 -0.88 -4.55 5.33
C GLY A 3 -1.12 -4.06 3.90
N ILE A 4 -2.22 -4.50 3.27
CA ILE A 4 -2.55 -4.04 1.90
C ILE A 4 -2.91 -2.55 1.88
N HIS A 5 -3.57 -2.05 2.93
CA HIS A 5 -3.85 -0.61 3.01
C HIS A 5 -2.57 0.22 3.05
N GLU A 6 -1.51 -0.26 3.71
CA GLU A 6 -0.22 0.42 3.73
C GLU A 6 0.45 0.44 2.35
N VAL A 7 0.40 -0.65 1.59
CA VAL A 7 0.91 -0.70 0.21
C VAL A 7 0.15 0.30 -0.67
N LEU A 8 -1.19 0.25 -0.64
CA LEU A 8 -2.03 1.15 -1.43
C LEU A 8 -1.85 2.62 -1.01
N ARG A 9 -1.60 2.89 0.28
CA ARG A 9 -1.28 4.23 0.77
C ARG A 9 0.04 4.73 0.22
N ARG A 10 1.09 3.89 0.20
CA ARG A 10 2.40 4.23 -0.38
C ARG A 10 2.30 4.52 -1.89
N GLN A 11 1.45 3.78 -2.59
CA GLN A 11 1.15 4.00 -4.01
C GLN A 11 0.28 5.25 -4.27
N GLY A 12 -0.31 5.84 -3.22
CA GLY A 12 -1.19 7.01 -3.34
C GLY A 12 -2.63 6.67 -3.76
N LEU A 13 -3.01 5.40 -3.72
CA LEU A 13 -4.39 4.95 -3.99
C LEU A 13 -5.29 5.10 -2.76
N LEU A 14 -4.72 5.05 -1.55
CA LEU A 14 -5.40 5.35 -0.30
C LEU A 14 -4.76 6.53 0.43
N LYS A 15 -5.57 7.29 1.18
CA LYS A 15 -5.09 8.41 2.01
C LYS A 15 -4.54 7.97 3.37
N GLY A 16 -4.78 6.72 3.77
CA GLY A 16 -4.44 6.19 5.09
C GLY A 16 -4.73 4.69 5.19
N THR A 17 -4.41 4.11 6.34
CA THR A 17 -4.46 2.66 6.59
C THR A 17 -5.66 2.20 7.42
N TRP A 18 -6.73 2.99 7.46
CA TRP A 18 -7.86 2.78 8.37
C TRP A 18 -8.57 1.44 8.14
N CYS A 19 -8.86 0.74 9.24
CA CYS A 19 -9.68 -0.47 9.29
C CYS A 19 -10.99 -0.18 10.04
N LEU A 20 -12.01 -1.01 9.85
CA LEU A 20 -13.28 -0.89 10.58
C LEU A 20 -13.09 -1.11 12.09
N ASP A 21 -12.28 -2.12 12.46
CA ASP A 21 -11.77 -2.23 13.82
C ASP A 21 -10.54 -1.34 13.97
N VAL A 22 -10.65 -0.36 14.87
CA VAL A 22 -9.57 0.59 15.18
C VAL A 22 -8.34 -0.06 15.81
N ASN A 23 -8.48 -1.27 16.36
CA ASN A 23 -7.37 -2.05 16.91
C ASN A 23 -6.64 -2.86 15.84
N GLU A 24 -7.25 -3.04 14.65
CA GLU A 24 -6.63 -3.73 13.52
C GLU A 24 -5.67 -2.78 12.78
N GLN A 25 -4.48 -2.60 13.36
CA GLN A 25 -3.44 -1.71 12.85
C GLN A 25 -2.20 -2.49 12.40
N LEU A 26 -1.41 -1.89 11.52
CA LEU A 26 -0.14 -2.46 11.11
C LEU A 26 0.85 -2.36 12.27
N SER A 27 1.36 -3.49 12.74
CA SER A 27 2.38 -3.48 13.78
C SER A 27 3.72 -2.91 13.25
N PRO A 28 4.58 -2.35 14.11
CA PRO A 28 5.90 -1.88 13.70
C PRO A 28 6.77 -2.98 13.07
N GLY A 29 6.61 -4.24 13.50
CA GLY A 29 7.30 -5.38 12.91
C GLY A 29 6.85 -5.66 11.48
N GLN A 30 5.54 -5.66 11.23
CA GLN A 30 4.99 -5.84 9.89
C GLN A 30 5.39 -4.71 8.94
N SER A 31 5.44 -3.47 9.41
CA SER A 31 5.90 -2.33 8.59
C SER A 31 7.35 -2.53 8.13
N ARG A 32 8.25 -2.92 9.04
CA ARG A 32 9.65 -3.22 8.69
C ARG A 32 9.79 -4.41 7.75
N GLU A 33 8.99 -5.45 7.93
CA GLU A 33 8.99 -6.58 7.00
C GLU A 33 8.46 -6.20 5.62
N LEU A 34 7.47 -5.32 5.54
CA LEU A 34 6.99 -4.76 4.28
C LEU A 34 8.12 -3.98 3.57
N ASP A 35 8.83 -3.12 4.30
CA ASP A 35 9.99 -2.38 3.76
C ASP A 35 11.08 -3.32 3.25
N ARG A 36 11.37 -4.40 4.00
CA ARG A 36 12.36 -5.39 3.61
C ARG A 36 11.94 -6.12 2.33
N VAL A 37 10.71 -6.62 2.28
CA VAL A 37 10.20 -7.38 1.13
C VAL A 37 10.14 -6.51 -0.12
N LEU A 38 9.58 -5.30 -0.04
CA LEU A 38 9.51 -4.38 -1.19
C LEU A 38 10.89 -4.00 -1.72
N ARG A 39 11.90 -3.92 -0.85
CA ARG A 39 13.29 -3.67 -1.26
C ARG A 39 13.95 -4.90 -1.87
N SER A 40 13.71 -6.08 -1.31
CA SER A 40 14.29 -7.35 -1.78
C SER A 40 13.62 -7.87 -3.06
N HIS A 41 12.35 -7.52 -3.26
CA HIS A 41 11.48 -8.02 -4.32
C HIS A 41 10.64 -6.88 -4.92
N PRO A 42 11.27 -5.85 -5.53
CA PRO A 42 10.55 -4.73 -6.13
C PRO A 42 9.57 -5.15 -7.23
N GLU A 43 9.83 -6.29 -7.89
CA GLU A 43 8.97 -6.89 -8.92
C GLU A 43 7.59 -7.33 -8.40
N LEU A 44 7.40 -7.46 -7.09
CA LEU A 44 6.12 -7.89 -6.50
C LEU A 44 5.14 -6.73 -6.24
N ALA A 45 5.59 -5.48 -6.37
CA ALA A 45 4.80 -4.31 -6.01
C ALA A 45 4.04 -3.68 -7.20
N ASP A 46 4.47 -3.96 -8.44
CA ASP A 46 3.93 -3.36 -9.67
C ASP A 46 3.86 -1.82 -9.64
N ASP A 47 4.75 -1.16 -8.88
CA ASP A 47 4.65 0.28 -8.60
C ASP A 47 4.66 1.13 -9.88
N ALA A 48 5.43 0.73 -10.91
CA ALA A 48 5.47 1.44 -12.19
C ALA A 48 4.11 1.39 -12.92
N PHE A 49 3.49 0.21 -12.97
CA PHE A 49 2.17 0.04 -13.58
C PHE A 49 1.10 0.84 -12.82
N VAL A 50 1.17 0.81 -11.48
CA VAL A 50 0.25 1.58 -10.64
C VAL A 50 0.43 3.08 -10.88
N GLU A 51 1.67 3.58 -10.90
CA GLU A 51 1.97 4.99 -11.16
C GLU A 51 1.42 5.47 -12.50
N GLU A 52 1.64 4.70 -13.58
CA GLU A 52 1.16 5.01 -14.93
C GLU A 52 -0.37 5.15 -15.03
N ASN A 53 -1.12 4.44 -14.18
CA ASN A 53 -2.58 4.34 -14.28
C ASN A 53 -3.33 5.03 -13.14
N ARG A 54 -2.66 5.34 -12.02
CA ARG A 54 -3.27 5.83 -10.77
C ARG A 54 -4.20 7.00 -11.01
N ASP A 55 -3.72 8.03 -11.67
CA ASP A 55 -4.49 9.26 -11.82
C ASP A 55 -5.71 9.05 -12.72
N ARG A 56 -5.65 8.13 -13.69
CA ARG A 56 -6.82 7.74 -14.50
C ARG A 56 -7.89 7.11 -13.63
N TRP A 57 -7.52 6.19 -12.73
CA TRP A 57 -8.47 5.53 -11.83
C TRP A 57 -9.09 6.50 -10.81
N LEU A 58 -8.28 7.41 -10.26
CA LEU A 58 -8.74 8.35 -9.22
C LEU A 58 -9.62 9.48 -9.75
N ARG A 59 -9.58 9.79 -11.06
CA ARG A 59 -10.47 10.78 -11.68
C ARG A 59 -11.91 10.29 -11.84
N GLY A 60 -12.18 9.01 -11.59
CA GLY A 60 -13.45 8.36 -11.96
C GLY A 60 -13.45 8.08 -13.46
N ALA A 61 -13.71 6.82 -13.83
CA ALA A 61 -13.93 6.44 -15.23
C ALA A 61 -15.13 7.18 -15.83
#